data_AF-A0AAU4NBR8-F1
#
_entry.id   AF-A0AAU4NBR8-F1
#
_cell.length_a   1.000
_cell.length_b   1.000
_cell.length_c   1.000
_cell.angle_alpha   90.00
_cell.angle_beta   90.00
_cell.angle_gamma   90.00
#
_symmetry.space_group_name_H-M   'P 1'
#
loop_
_entity.id
_entity.type
_entity.pdbx_description
1 polymer ?
#
loop_
_entity_poly.entity_id
_entity_poly.type
_entity_poly.pdbx_seq_one_letter_code
_entity_poly.pdbx_strand_id
1 'polypeptide(L)'
;MVCGIHTSWNTVGDGEFFCPGCGGDRNYRRRTGRRRFTLLGVPLLSRGSAGPVVECAACHGHFGMDALDHPTTARFSAMLRDAVHTVALAVLASGGTSSRPVRETAVATVRAAGLDDCTEDQLTGLIEALAADTGRFVTDTGPYGAALAIELHEALEPLAPHLAAAGRESILLQGAHIALADGPYTTAEREVLTTVGAALQLCADDTARLLATARTPF
;
A
#
# COMPACT_ATOMS: atom_id res chain seq x y z
N MET A 1 -13.44 -41.63 -35.14
CA MET A 1 -14.46 -40.81 -34.45
C MET A 1 -13.73 -39.70 -33.72
N VAL A 2 -13.89 -38.44 -34.12
CA VAL A 2 -13.19 -37.31 -33.50
C VAL A 2 -14.11 -36.71 -32.43
N CYS A 3 -13.77 -36.93 -31.16
CA CYS A 3 -14.42 -36.25 -30.03
C CYS A 3 -13.39 -35.37 -29.31
N GLY A 4 -13.85 -34.22 -28.79
CA GLY A 4 -12.99 -33.25 -28.12
C GLY A 4 -13.75 -32.41 -27.11
N ILE A 5 -13.03 -31.68 -26.28
CA ILE A 5 -13.60 -30.69 -25.37
C ILE A 5 -13.22 -29.32 -25.90
N HIS A 6 -14.23 -28.53 -26.26
CA HIS A 6 -14.03 -27.15 -26.69
C HIS A 6 -14.50 -26.21 -25.58
N THR A 7 -13.71 -25.18 -25.27
CA THR A 7 -14.09 -24.14 -24.30
C THR A 7 -14.45 -22.88 -25.07
N SER A 8 -15.71 -22.46 -24.98
CA SER A 8 -16.12 -21.14 -25.50
C SER A 8 -15.94 -20.10 -24.41
N TRP A 9 -15.17 -19.06 -24.67
CA TRP A 9 -14.91 -17.96 -23.74
C TRP A 9 -15.87 -16.80 -23.99
N ASN A 10 -16.37 -16.20 -22.92
CA ASN A 10 -17.16 -14.97 -22.98
C ASN A 10 -16.51 -13.91 -22.08
N THR A 11 -16.35 -12.69 -22.58
CA THR A 11 -15.81 -11.56 -21.82
C THR A 11 -16.90 -10.98 -20.93
N VAL A 12 -16.62 -10.90 -19.63
CA VAL A 12 -17.55 -10.45 -18.59
C VAL A 12 -17.16 -9.06 -18.04
N GLY A 13 -15.97 -8.58 -18.38
CA GLY A 13 -15.48 -7.25 -18.02
C GLY A 13 -14.02 -7.06 -18.41
N ASP A 14 -13.54 -5.85 -18.29
CA ASP A 14 -12.16 -5.43 -18.57
C ASP A 14 -11.69 -4.39 -17.54
N GLY A 15 -10.38 -4.17 -17.48
CA GLY A 15 -9.72 -3.28 -16.53
C GLY A 15 -8.20 -3.33 -16.68
N GLU A 16 -7.46 -2.73 -15.75
CA GLU A 16 -5.99 -2.77 -15.72
C GLU A 16 -5.48 -3.71 -14.64
N PHE A 17 -4.39 -4.43 -14.93
CA PHE A 17 -3.68 -5.30 -13.99
C PHE A 17 -2.18 -5.33 -14.29
N PHE A 18 -1.38 -5.76 -13.32
CA PHE A 18 0.02 -6.05 -13.57
C PHE A 18 0.16 -7.42 -14.23
N CYS A 19 0.60 -7.47 -15.50
CA CYS A 19 0.71 -8.73 -16.23
C CYS A 19 2.06 -9.43 -15.94
N PRO A 20 2.07 -10.66 -15.37
CA PRO A 20 3.31 -11.38 -15.08
C PRO A 20 4.11 -11.74 -16.34
N GLY A 21 3.43 -11.96 -17.47
CA GLY A 21 4.09 -12.28 -18.74
C GLY A 21 4.73 -11.07 -19.43
N CYS A 22 4.15 -9.88 -19.27
CA CYS A 22 4.67 -8.64 -19.86
C CYS A 22 5.59 -7.87 -18.91
N GLY A 23 5.52 -8.10 -17.60
CA GLY A 23 6.25 -7.36 -16.58
C GLY A 23 5.78 -5.91 -16.40
N GLY A 24 4.48 -5.64 -16.54
CA GLY A 24 3.96 -4.28 -16.38
C GLY A 24 2.45 -4.16 -16.49
N ASP A 25 1.95 -2.96 -16.23
CA ASP A 25 0.52 -2.64 -16.25
C ASP A 25 -0.05 -2.79 -17.66
N ARG A 26 -1.09 -3.61 -17.79
CA ARG A 26 -1.76 -3.88 -19.07
C ARG A 26 -3.26 -3.96 -18.86
N ASN A 27 -4.00 -3.74 -19.94
CA ASN A 27 -5.43 -4.02 -19.95
C ASN A 27 -5.65 -5.55 -19.93
N TYR A 28 -6.63 -6.01 -19.15
CA TYR A 28 -7.11 -7.38 -19.18
C TYR A 28 -8.56 -7.49 -19.62
N ARG A 29 -8.95 -8.70 -20.02
CA ARG A 29 -10.34 -9.12 -20.22
C ARG A 29 -10.64 -10.27 -19.28
N ARG A 30 -11.61 -10.10 -18.39
CA ARG A 30 -12.13 -11.19 -17.55
C ARG A 30 -13.01 -12.08 -18.40
N ARG A 31 -12.56 -13.31 -18.63
CA ARG A 31 -13.29 -14.29 -19.45
C ARG A 31 -13.82 -15.42 -18.59
N THR A 32 -15.05 -15.83 -18.83
CA THR A 32 -15.62 -17.06 -18.27
C THR A 32 -15.80 -18.06 -19.38
N GLY A 33 -15.41 -19.31 -19.15
CA GLY A 33 -15.51 -20.36 -20.15
C GLY A 33 -16.70 -21.26 -19.89
N ARG A 34 -17.34 -21.75 -20.95
CA ARG A 34 -18.22 -22.94 -20.88
C ARG A 34 -17.56 -24.08 -21.64
N ARG A 35 -17.30 -25.18 -20.94
CA ARG A 35 -16.76 -26.41 -21.54
C ARG A 35 -17.90 -27.17 -22.20
N ARG A 36 -17.76 -27.43 -23.50
CA ARG A 36 -18.73 -28.21 -24.27
C ARG A 36 -18.04 -29.42 -24.88
N PHE A 37 -18.64 -30.58 -24.68
CA PHE A 37 -18.23 -31.78 -25.40
C PHE A 37 -18.63 -31.62 -26.86
N THR A 38 -17.67 -31.79 -27.75
CA THR A 38 -17.85 -31.65 -29.19
C THR A 38 -17.65 -33.00 -29.86
N LEU A 39 -18.59 -33.40 -30.71
CA LEU A 39 -18.49 -34.59 -31.55
C LEU A 39 -18.59 -34.13 -33.01
N LEU A 40 -17.60 -34.45 -33.84
CA LEU A 40 -17.55 -34.00 -35.23
C LEU A 40 -17.69 -32.45 -35.37
N GLY A 41 -17.20 -31.70 -34.39
CA GLY A 41 -17.29 -30.23 -34.37
C GLY A 41 -18.61 -29.65 -33.84
N VAL A 42 -19.62 -30.49 -33.54
CA VAL A 42 -20.91 -30.05 -33.00
C VAL A 42 -20.91 -30.15 -31.47
N PRO A 43 -21.20 -29.05 -30.73
CA PRO A 43 -21.25 -29.07 -29.28
C PRO A 43 -22.52 -29.77 -28.79
N LEU A 44 -22.38 -30.95 -28.18
CA LEU A 44 -23.50 -31.81 -27.78
C LEU A 44 -23.91 -31.67 -26.30
N LEU A 45 -22.94 -31.55 -25.40
CA LEU A 45 -23.21 -31.57 -23.95
C LEU A 45 -22.37 -30.53 -23.22
N SER A 46 -22.99 -29.73 -22.34
CA SER A 46 -22.27 -28.86 -21.41
C SER A 46 -21.58 -29.70 -20.33
N ARG A 47 -20.26 -29.63 -20.22
CA ARG A 47 -19.44 -30.34 -19.21
C ARG A 47 -18.99 -29.44 -18.06
N GLY A 48 -19.71 -28.34 -17.82
CA GLY A 48 -19.41 -27.37 -16.76
C GLY A 48 -18.78 -26.06 -17.28
N SER A 49 -18.57 -25.11 -16.38
CA SER A 49 -17.84 -23.87 -16.65
C SER A 49 -16.33 -24.09 -16.49
N ALA A 50 -15.53 -23.43 -17.32
CA ALA A 50 -14.17 -23.11 -16.94
C ALA A 50 -14.25 -21.86 -16.05
N GLY A 51 -13.52 -21.88 -14.93
CA GLY A 51 -13.48 -20.76 -13.99
C GLY A 51 -13.11 -19.44 -14.66
N PRO A 52 -13.46 -18.30 -14.04
CA PRO A 52 -13.08 -17.00 -14.57
C PRO A 52 -11.55 -16.92 -14.70
N VAL A 53 -11.09 -16.48 -15.87
CA VAL A 53 -9.67 -16.24 -16.18
C VAL A 53 -9.49 -14.79 -16.58
N VAL A 54 -8.30 -14.27 -16.31
CA VAL A 54 -7.86 -12.95 -16.74
C VAL A 54 -7.02 -13.12 -17.99
N GLU A 55 -7.47 -12.60 -19.13
CA GLU A 55 -6.67 -12.58 -20.35
C GLU A 55 -5.98 -11.23 -20.51
N CYS A 56 -4.66 -11.21 -20.66
CA CYS A 56 -3.94 -9.98 -21.02
C CYS A 56 -4.30 -9.55 -22.45
N ALA A 57 -4.68 -8.29 -22.65
CA ALA A 57 -4.96 -7.75 -23.99
C ALA A 57 -3.71 -7.62 -24.87
N ALA A 58 -2.50 -7.67 -24.29
CA ALA A 58 -1.24 -7.53 -25.01
C ALA A 58 -0.58 -8.88 -25.37
N CYS A 59 -0.33 -9.74 -24.37
CA CYS A 59 0.31 -11.05 -24.61
C CYS A 59 -0.67 -12.20 -24.83
N HIS A 60 -1.98 -11.97 -24.64
CA HIS A 60 -3.03 -12.99 -24.70
C HIS A 60 -2.84 -14.17 -23.73
N GLY A 61 -1.95 -14.03 -22.74
CA GLY A 61 -1.78 -15.00 -21.67
C GLY A 61 -3.03 -15.06 -20.79
N HIS A 62 -3.41 -16.28 -20.38
CA HIS A 62 -4.47 -16.51 -19.42
C HIS A 62 -3.88 -16.69 -18.02
N PHE A 63 -4.36 -15.91 -17.07
CA PHE A 63 -3.98 -15.94 -15.67
C PHE A 63 -5.22 -16.24 -14.81
N GLY A 64 -5.01 -16.73 -13.60
CA GLY A 64 -6.09 -16.87 -12.62
C GLY A 64 -6.57 -15.50 -12.13
N MET A 65 -7.66 -15.50 -11.35
CA MET A 65 -8.21 -14.27 -10.77
C MET A 65 -7.29 -13.67 -9.69
N ASP A 66 -6.42 -14.48 -9.09
CA ASP A 66 -5.34 -14.10 -8.18
C ASP A 66 -4.36 -13.10 -8.80
N ALA A 67 -4.24 -13.07 -10.13
CA ALA A 67 -3.44 -12.05 -10.82
C ALA A 67 -3.99 -10.63 -10.65
N LEU A 68 -5.25 -10.47 -10.23
CA LEU A 68 -5.84 -9.16 -9.90
C LEU A 68 -5.53 -8.71 -8.47
N ASP A 69 -5.05 -9.61 -7.61
CA ASP A 69 -4.66 -9.26 -6.24
C ASP A 69 -3.33 -8.49 -6.22
N HIS A 70 -2.58 -8.50 -7.32
CA HIS A 70 -1.38 -7.69 -7.46
C HIS A 70 -1.74 -6.26 -7.90
N PRO A 71 -1.40 -5.22 -7.12
CA PRO A 71 -1.69 -3.85 -7.50
C PRO A 71 -0.94 -3.49 -8.79
N THR A 72 -1.57 -2.67 -9.63
CA THR A 72 -0.89 -2.03 -10.76
C THR A 72 0.22 -1.11 -10.24
N THR A 73 1.21 -0.81 -11.06
CA THR A 73 2.31 0.11 -10.75
C THR A 73 1.76 1.48 -10.33
N ALA A 74 0.73 1.97 -11.03
CA ALA A 74 0.07 3.23 -10.67
C ALA A 74 -0.62 3.17 -9.30
N ARG A 75 -1.38 2.10 -9.02
CA ARG A 75 -2.04 1.91 -7.72
C ARG A 75 -1.02 1.73 -6.60
N PHE A 76 0.02 0.95 -6.83
CA PHE A 76 1.11 0.73 -5.88
C PHE A 76 1.84 2.04 -5.54
N SER A 77 2.14 2.87 -6.55
CA SER A 77 2.75 4.19 -6.34
C SER A 77 1.84 5.15 -5.57
N ALA A 78 0.51 5.04 -5.75
CA ALA A 78 -0.44 5.80 -4.95
C ALA A 78 -0.47 5.32 -3.50
N MET A 79 -0.49 4.00 -3.26
CA MET A 79 -0.45 3.43 -1.92
C MET A 79 0.86 3.78 -1.18
N LEU A 80 2.01 3.77 -1.87
CA LEU A 80 3.29 4.19 -1.28
C LEU A 80 3.28 5.66 -0.87
N ARG A 81 2.74 6.55 -1.72
CA ARG A 81 2.59 7.96 -1.42
C ARG A 81 1.70 8.19 -0.20
N ASP A 82 0.58 7.50 -0.15
CA ASP A 82 -0.36 7.54 0.97
C ASP A 82 0.30 7.05 2.26
N ALA A 83 1.01 5.92 2.22
CA ALA A 83 1.76 5.38 3.35
C ALA A 83 2.79 6.37 3.91
N VAL A 84 3.63 6.98 3.05
CA VAL A 84 4.64 7.97 3.47
C VAL A 84 3.98 9.21 4.06
N HIS A 85 2.89 9.68 3.46
CA HIS A 85 2.13 10.83 3.95
C HIS A 85 1.55 10.57 5.34
N THR A 86 0.90 9.42 5.55
CA THR A 86 0.30 9.04 6.84
C THR A 86 1.37 8.83 7.91
N VAL A 87 2.52 8.24 7.58
CA VAL A 87 3.66 8.12 8.51
C VAL A 87 4.19 9.51 8.91
N ALA A 88 4.35 10.43 7.95
CA ALA A 88 4.80 11.79 8.22
C ALA A 88 3.83 12.54 9.14
N LEU A 89 2.52 12.42 8.89
CA LEU A 89 1.48 12.98 9.76
C LEU A 89 1.51 12.38 11.16
N ALA A 90 1.65 11.06 11.29
CA ALA A 90 1.72 10.39 12.58
C ALA A 90 2.92 10.85 13.42
N VAL A 91 4.10 10.97 12.80
CA VAL A 91 5.30 11.48 13.46
C VAL A 91 5.13 12.95 13.86
N LEU A 92 4.66 13.81 12.96
CA LEU A 92 4.44 15.23 13.25
C LEU A 92 3.40 15.42 14.37
N ALA A 93 2.31 14.66 14.34
CA ALA A 93 1.27 14.70 15.36
C ALA A 93 1.81 14.30 16.75
N SER A 94 2.81 13.42 16.82
CA SER A 94 3.41 12.95 18.08
C SER A 94 4.32 13.94 18.79
N GLY A 95 4.58 15.12 18.19
CA GLY A 95 5.38 16.18 18.82
C GLY A 95 6.11 17.11 17.84
N GLY A 96 6.25 16.69 16.57
CA GLY A 96 7.04 17.40 15.56
C GLY A 96 6.43 18.69 14.99
N THR A 97 5.19 19.05 15.32
CA THR A 97 4.57 20.29 14.77
C THR A 97 5.20 21.57 15.31
N SER A 98 5.82 21.52 16.49
CA SER A 98 6.41 22.70 17.15
C SER A 98 7.80 23.04 16.61
N SER A 99 8.46 22.13 15.91
CA SER A 99 9.81 22.29 15.39
C SER A 99 9.81 22.48 13.87
N ARG A 100 10.29 23.66 13.44
CA ARG A 100 10.49 23.98 12.03
C ARG A 100 11.35 22.95 11.25
N PRO A 101 12.49 22.45 11.77
CA PRO A 101 13.31 21.50 11.01
C PRO A 101 12.58 20.16 10.76
N VAL A 102 11.70 19.72 11.67
CA VAL A 102 10.89 18.51 11.47
C VAL A 102 9.84 18.73 10.40
N ARG A 103 9.16 19.88 10.41
CA ARG A 103 8.19 20.24 9.35
C ARG A 103 8.83 20.32 7.97
N GLU A 104 9.97 20.99 7.86
CA GLU A 104 10.73 21.09 6.60
C GLU A 104 11.17 19.70 6.09
N THR A 105 11.67 18.85 6.99
CA THR A 105 12.08 17.47 6.66
C THR A 105 10.90 16.59 6.27
N ALA A 106 9.75 16.75 6.94
CA ALA A 106 8.51 16.04 6.60
C ALA A 106 8.01 16.42 5.20
N VAL A 107 7.95 17.72 4.87
CA VAL A 107 7.59 18.19 3.52
C VAL A 107 8.56 17.65 2.48
N ALA A 108 9.86 17.72 2.74
CA ALA A 108 10.87 17.19 1.82
C ALA A 108 10.69 15.69 1.56
N THR A 109 10.41 14.92 2.62
CA THR A 109 10.19 13.46 2.55
C THR A 109 8.92 13.11 1.77
N VAL A 110 7.82 13.83 2.03
CA VAL A 110 6.53 13.64 1.34
C VAL A 110 6.62 14.02 -0.14
N ARG A 111 7.30 15.13 -0.46
CA ARG A 111 7.58 15.52 -1.85
C ARG A 111 8.45 14.49 -2.57
N ALA A 112 9.50 14.00 -1.92
CA ALA A 112 10.36 12.95 -2.49
C ALA A 112 9.61 11.65 -2.79
N ALA A 113 8.50 11.37 -2.09
CA ALA A 113 7.62 10.25 -2.37
C ALA A 113 6.68 10.48 -3.57
N GLY A 114 6.56 11.72 -4.08
CA GLY A 114 5.74 12.06 -5.25
C GLY A 114 4.43 12.80 -4.93
N LEU A 115 4.36 13.49 -3.79
CA LEU A 115 3.34 14.50 -3.46
C LEU A 115 3.94 15.89 -3.65
N ASP A 116 4.13 16.30 -4.90
CA ASP A 116 4.88 17.51 -5.28
C ASP A 116 4.29 18.82 -4.74
N ASP A 117 2.96 18.88 -4.61
CA ASP A 117 2.22 20.07 -4.16
C ASP A 117 2.11 20.21 -2.63
N CYS A 118 2.72 19.30 -1.86
CA CYS A 118 2.64 19.32 -0.40
C CYS A 118 3.35 20.55 0.18
N THR A 119 2.68 21.33 1.03
CA THR A 119 3.26 22.48 1.75
C THR A 119 3.23 22.29 3.26
N GLU A 120 4.08 23.04 3.98
CA GLU A 120 4.12 22.99 5.45
C GLU A 120 2.77 23.42 6.06
N ASP A 121 2.08 24.38 5.46
CA ASP A 121 0.78 24.88 5.92
C ASP A 121 -0.32 23.84 5.74
N GLN A 122 -0.28 23.06 4.65
CA GLN A 122 -1.21 21.95 4.44
C GLN A 122 -1.04 20.85 5.50
N LEU A 123 0.20 20.42 5.77
CA LEU A 123 0.48 19.42 6.80
C LEU A 123 0.06 19.90 8.19
N THR A 124 0.34 21.17 8.51
CA THR A 124 -0.02 21.74 9.81
C THR A 124 -1.54 21.86 9.96
N GLY A 125 -2.23 22.33 8.92
CA GLY A 125 -3.70 22.43 8.92
C GLY A 125 -4.38 21.06 9.05
N LEU A 126 -3.83 20.01 8.43
CA LEU A 126 -4.33 18.64 8.60
C LEU A 126 -4.18 18.17 10.06
N ILE A 127 -3.03 18.42 10.68
CA ILE A 127 -2.79 18.02 12.08
C ILE A 127 -3.66 18.82 13.05
N GLU A 128 -3.83 20.12 12.82
CA GLU A 128 -4.74 20.96 13.61
C GLU A 128 -6.19 20.49 13.50
N ALA A 129 -6.63 20.13 12.29
CA ALA A 129 -7.95 19.54 12.07
C ALA A 129 -8.09 18.18 12.79
N LEU A 130 -7.07 17.33 12.69
CA LEU A 130 -7.05 16.01 13.35
C LEU A 130 -7.08 16.15 14.88
N ALA A 131 -6.35 17.12 15.43
CA ALA A 131 -6.35 17.44 16.86
C ALA A 131 -7.71 17.98 17.32
N ALA A 132 -8.37 18.80 16.50
CA ALA A 132 -9.71 19.32 16.78
C ALA A 132 -10.78 18.22 16.76
N ASP A 133 -10.69 17.25 15.85
CA ASP A 133 -11.60 16.10 15.78
C ASP A 133 -11.32 15.07 16.90
N THR A 134 -10.05 14.80 17.21
CA THR A 134 -9.66 13.89 18.30
C THR A 134 -10.05 14.44 19.67
N GLY A 135 -9.96 15.76 19.86
CA GLY A 135 -10.42 16.46 21.07
C GLY A 135 -11.93 16.38 21.31
N ARG A 136 -12.71 15.95 20.30
CA ARG A 136 -14.16 15.78 20.38
C ARG A 136 -14.59 14.34 20.71
N PHE A 137 -13.70 13.36 20.60
CA PHE A 137 -14.06 11.93 20.61
C PHE A 137 -13.37 11.03 21.65
N VAL A 138 -12.36 11.46 22.42
CA VAL A 138 -11.62 10.51 23.31
C VAL A 138 -11.27 11.08 24.68
N THR A 139 -11.94 10.56 25.72
CA THR A 139 -11.50 10.50 27.13
C THR A 139 -10.76 9.19 27.41
N ASP A 140 -9.76 8.86 26.61
CA ASP A 140 -8.97 7.63 26.79
C ASP A 140 -7.47 7.93 26.70
N THR A 141 -6.76 7.45 27.70
CA THR A 141 -5.40 7.84 28.10
C THR A 141 -4.34 7.13 27.27
N GLY A 142 -4.10 7.59 26.05
CA GLY A 142 -2.90 7.29 25.27
C GLY A 142 -2.44 8.55 24.52
N PRO A 143 -1.12 8.82 24.40
CA PRO A 143 -0.66 9.96 23.63
C PRO A 143 -0.96 9.67 22.14
N TYR A 144 -1.79 10.50 21.51
CA TYR A 144 -2.01 10.54 20.05
C TYR A 144 -2.94 9.45 19.47
N GLY A 145 -4.15 9.37 20.04
CA GLY A 145 -5.41 9.08 19.34
C GLY A 145 -5.50 7.75 18.59
N ALA A 146 -6.31 6.82 19.11
CA ALA A 146 -6.64 5.55 18.44
C ALA A 146 -7.03 5.72 16.95
N ALA A 147 -7.63 6.85 16.57
CA ALA A 147 -7.95 7.20 15.19
C ALA A 147 -6.73 7.19 14.25
N LEU A 148 -5.62 7.81 14.65
CA LEU A 148 -4.43 7.89 13.80
C LEU A 148 -3.70 6.55 13.69
N ALA A 149 -3.73 5.74 14.75
CA ALA A 149 -3.23 4.37 14.71
C ALA A 149 -4.07 3.47 13.78
N ILE A 150 -5.40 3.68 13.74
CA ILE A 150 -6.30 2.98 12.82
C ILE A 150 -6.01 3.38 11.37
N GLU A 151 -5.93 4.68 11.07
CA GLU A 151 -5.61 5.17 9.71
C GLU A 151 -4.23 4.68 9.24
N LEU A 152 -3.24 4.69 10.13
CA LEU A 152 -1.91 4.17 9.85
C LEU A 152 -1.97 2.68 9.48
N HIS A 153 -2.72 1.88 10.23
CA HIS A 153 -2.89 0.46 9.97
C HIS A 153 -3.61 0.23 8.63
N GLU A 154 -4.66 1.00 8.36
CA GLU A 154 -5.43 0.93 7.10
C GLU A 154 -4.57 1.27 5.87
N ALA A 155 -3.66 2.24 5.98
CA ALA A 155 -2.76 2.61 4.90
C ALA A 155 -1.61 1.60 4.69
N LEU A 156 -1.05 1.05 5.78
CA LEU A 156 0.17 0.23 5.73
C LEU A 156 -0.08 -1.27 5.58
N GLU A 157 -1.14 -1.82 6.17
CA GLU A 157 -1.43 -3.26 6.13
C GLU A 157 -1.62 -3.80 4.70
N PRO A 158 -2.39 -3.12 3.80
CA PRO A 158 -2.54 -3.58 2.42
C PRO A 158 -1.25 -3.48 1.60
N LEU A 159 -0.32 -2.62 2.03
CA LEU A 159 0.93 -2.35 1.35
C LEU A 159 2.03 -3.37 1.72
N ALA A 160 2.08 -3.79 2.99
CA ALA A 160 3.07 -4.70 3.54
C ALA A 160 3.35 -5.98 2.71
N PRO A 161 2.34 -6.76 2.23
CA PRO A 161 2.60 -7.99 1.49
C PRO A 161 3.21 -7.77 0.11
N HIS A 162 3.09 -6.55 -0.44
CA HIS A 162 3.60 -6.21 -1.77
C HIS A 162 4.99 -5.58 -1.75
N LEU A 163 5.52 -5.19 -0.57
CA LEU A 163 6.87 -4.65 -0.45
C LEU A 163 7.90 -5.73 -0.14
N ALA A 164 9.05 -5.64 -0.80
CA ALA A 164 10.27 -6.29 -0.34
C ALA A 164 10.69 -5.74 1.04
N ALA A 165 11.45 -6.52 1.81
CA ALA A 165 11.91 -6.15 3.15
C ALA A 165 12.57 -4.76 3.18
N ALA A 166 13.50 -4.50 2.25
CA ALA A 166 14.18 -3.20 2.14
C ALA A 166 13.22 -2.02 1.92
N GLY A 167 12.09 -2.23 1.23
CA GLY A 167 11.07 -1.19 1.03
C GLY A 167 10.34 -0.86 2.33
N ARG A 168 10.01 -1.88 3.14
CA ARG A 168 9.36 -1.69 4.45
C ARG A 168 10.30 -0.97 5.42
N GLU A 169 11.57 -1.35 5.42
CA GLU A 169 12.61 -0.67 6.21
C GLU A 169 12.78 0.80 5.77
N SER A 170 12.75 1.08 4.47
CA SER A 170 12.84 2.45 3.94
C SER A 170 11.72 3.36 4.43
N ILE A 171 10.47 2.87 4.49
CA ILE A 171 9.32 3.65 4.99
C ILE A 171 9.52 3.98 6.48
N LEU A 172 9.93 3.00 7.29
CA LEU A 172 10.22 3.23 8.70
C LEU A 172 11.36 4.25 8.87
N LEU A 173 12.44 4.12 8.09
CA LEU A 173 13.59 5.03 8.15
C LEU A 173 13.25 6.45 7.72
N GLN A 174 12.32 6.64 6.78
CA GLN A 174 11.80 7.96 6.41
C GLN A 174 11.11 8.65 7.59
N GLY A 175 10.21 7.96 8.29
CA GLY A 175 9.59 8.48 9.52
C GLY A 175 10.62 8.76 10.62
N ALA A 176 11.61 7.87 10.76
CA ALA A 176 12.70 8.01 11.71
C ALA A 176 13.60 9.22 11.42
N HIS A 177 13.82 9.57 10.15
CA HIS A 177 14.58 10.76 9.75
C HIS A 177 13.81 12.03 10.09
N ILE A 178 12.50 12.07 9.82
CA ILE A 178 11.63 13.19 10.19
C ILE A 178 11.74 13.46 11.70
N ALA A 179 11.57 12.42 12.54
CA ALA A 179 11.65 12.53 13.99
C ALA A 179 13.05 12.84 14.56
N LEU A 180 14.12 12.75 13.76
CA LEU A 180 15.47 13.12 14.19
C LEU A 180 15.84 14.56 13.83
N ALA A 181 15.01 15.26 13.05
CA ALA A 181 15.37 16.56 12.50
C ALA A 181 15.45 17.67 13.57
N ASP A 182 14.77 17.53 14.71
CA ASP A 182 14.88 18.45 15.85
C ASP A 182 15.68 17.90 17.04
N GLY A 183 16.17 16.65 16.96
CA GLY A 183 17.03 16.08 17.98
C GLY A 183 16.76 14.59 18.25
N PRO A 184 17.02 14.10 19.48
CA PRO A 184 16.80 12.72 19.83
C PRO A 184 15.30 12.40 19.96
N TYR A 185 14.90 11.18 19.57
CA TYR A 185 13.52 10.71 19.70
C TYR A 185 12.93 10.94 21.09
N THR A 186 11.75 11.55 21.10
CA THR A 186 10.86 11.57 22.26
C THR A 186 10.22 10.19 22.47
N THR A 187 9.62 9.98 23.65
CA THR A 187 8.88 8.74 23.95
C THR A 187 7.71 8.56 22.99
N ALA A 188 6.98 9.63 22.69
CA ALA A 188 5.82 9.63 21.80
C ALA A 188 6.20 9.25 20.36
N GLU A 189 7.25 9.85 19.81
CA GLU A 189 7.74 9.51 18.45
C GLU A 189 8.19 8.06 18.37
N ARG A 190 8.84 7.54 19.42
CA ARG A 190 9.26 6.13 19.47
C ARG A 190 8.07 5.17 19.48
N GLU A 191 7.01 5.48 20.21
CA GLU A 191 5.79 4.68 20.25
C GLU A 191 5.10 4.65 18.87
N VAL A 192 5.01 5.80 18.21
CA VAL A 192 4.48 5.88 16.83
C VAL A 192 5.33 5.07 15.86
N LEU A 193 6.65 5.25 15.85
CA LEU A 193 7.55 4.49 14.96
C LEU A 193 7.53 2.98 15.23
N THR A 194 7.28 2.57 16.47
CA THR A 194 7.09 1.15 16.81
C THR A 194 5.78 0.62 16.23
N THR A 195 4.70 1.41 16.30
CA THR A 195 3.41 1.08 15.68
C THR A 195 3.53 0.99 14.15
N VAL A 196 4.25 1.92 13.53
CA VAL A 196 4.58 1.88 12.09
C VAL A 196 5.33 0.59 11.73
N GLY A 197 6.35 0.22 12.50
CA GLY A 197 7.10 -1.02 12.31
C GLY A 197 6.21 -2.26 12.37
N ALA A 198 5.29 -2.32 13.35
CA ALA A 198 4.34 -3.41 13.49
C ALA A 198 3.36 -3.50 12.30
N ALA A 199 2.82 -2.37 11.85
CA ALA A 199 1.93 -2.31 10.67
C ALA A 199 2.64 -2.73 9.37
N LEU A 200 3.95 -2.44 9.27
CA LEU A 200 4.82 -2.90 8.18
C LEU A 200 5.31 -4.36 8.37
N GLN A 201 4.79 -5.10 9.35
CA GLN A 201 5.19 -6.48 9.64
C GLN A 201 6.70 -6.65 9.88
N LEU A 202 7.37 -5.61 10.40
CA LEU A 202 8.74 -5.70 10.88
C LEU A 202 8.73 -6.26 12.31
N CYS A 203 9.67 -7.14 12.64
CA CYS A 203 9.77 -7.60 14.01
C CYS A 203 10.24 -6.47 14.94
N ALA A 204 9.93 -6.57 16.23
CA ALA A 204 10.27 -5.54 17.21
C ALA A 204 11.79 -5.29 17.29
N ASP A 205 12.60 -6.36 17.21
CA ASP A 205 14.06 -6.28 17.27
C ASP A 205 14.65 -5.57 16.03
N ASP A 206 14.12 -5.86 14.84
CA ASP A 206 14.51 -5.18 13.59
C ASP A 206 14.14 -3.70 13.65
N THR A 207 12.93 -3.39 14.12
CA THR A 207 12.46 -2.01 14.31
C THR A 207 13.38 -1.24 15.26
N ALA A 208 13.70 -1.81 16.42
CA ALA A 208 14.63 -1.20 17.38
C ALA A 208 16.03 -1.00 16.78
N ARG A 209 16.55 -1.99 16.02
CA ARG A 209 17.84 -1.90 15.33
C ARG A 209 17.85 -0.79 14.28
N LEU A 210 16.81 -0.68 13.47
CA LEU A 210 16.69 0.35 12.42
C LEU A 210 16.63 1.75 13.04
N LEU A 211 15.83 1.93 14.09
CA LEU A 211 15.76 3.20 14.82
C LEU A 211 17.09 3.55 15.50
N ALA A 212 17.85 2.56 15.99
CA ALA A 212 19.19 2.81 16.53
C ALA A 212 20.18 3.22 15.42
N THR A 213 20.11 2.57 14.26
CA THR A 213 20.98 2.84 13.11
C THR A 213 20.73 4.22 12.50
N ALA A 214 19.46 4.65 12.44
CA ALA A 214 19.10 5.98 11.95
C ALA A 214 19.74 7.13 12.75
N ARG A 215 20.13 6.90 14.01
CA ARG A 215 20.77 7.90 14.87
C ARG A 215 22.25 8.11 14.57
N THR A 216 22.91 7.16 13.92
CA THR A 216 24.32 7.29 13.56
C THR A 216 24.41 7.98 12.20
N PRO A 217 24.96 9.20 12.11
CA PRO A 217 25.18 9.84 10.82
C PRO A 217 26.14 8.99 9.99
N PHE A 218 25.80 8.78 8.72
CA PHE A 218 26.71 8.19 7.73
C PHE A 218 27.92 9.10 7.48
#